data_AF-K6SZQ4-F1
#
_entry.id   AF-K6SZQ4-F1
#
_cell.length_a   1.000
_cell.length_b   1.000
_cell.length_c   1.000
_cell.angle_alpha   90.00
_cell.angle_beta   90.00
_cell.angle_gamma   90.00
#
_symmetry.space_group_name_H-M   'P 1'
#
loop_
_entity.id
_entity.type
_entity.pdbx_description
1 polymer ?
#
loop_
_entity_poly.entity_id
_entity_poly.type
_entity_poly.pdbx_seq_one_letter_code
_entity_poly.pdbx_strand_id
1 'polypeptide(L)' 'MCALSCPNRVINIDSYKDENKKKHLTKYEMKLEYCLFCGLCVESCPSKALKFTSDFELSAYSRAETQLTLFSSQEELE' A
#
# COMPACT_ATOMS: atom_id res chain seq x y z
N MET A 1 -9.25 -0.14 5.35
CA MET A 1 -8.92 -0.47 6.75
C MET A 1 -7.43 -0.38 7.00
N CYS A 2 -6.59 -1.05 6.19
CA CYS A 2 -5.12 -0.98 6.27
C CYS A 2 -4.53 0.43 6.50
N ALA A 3 -4.98 1.46 5.76
CA ALA A 3 -4.50 2.83 5.97
C ALA A 3 -4.85 3.42 7.36
N LEU A 4 -6.01 3.06 7.92
CA LEU A 4 -6.45 3.50 9.25
C LEU A 4 -5.77 2.71 10.37
N SER A 5 -5.47 1.43 10.12
CA SER A 5 -4.80 0.55 11.08
C SER A 5 -3.30 0.85 11.22
N CYS A 6 -2.73 1.64 10.31
CA CYS A 6 -1.33 2.03 10.38
C CYS A 6 -1.14 3.13 11.46
N PRO A 7 -0.37 2.89 12.53
CA PRO A 7 -0.16 3.88 13.59
C PRO A 7 0.57 5.13 13.08
N ASN A 8 1.47 4.96 12.11
CA ASN A 8 2.23 6.05 11.49
C ASN A 8 1.59 6.62 10.22
N ARG A 9 0.39 6.14 9.84
CA ARG A 9 -0.37 6.60 8.66
C ARG A 9 0.46 6.65 7.36
N VAL A 10 1.30 5.65 7.13
CA VAL A 10 2.25 5.64 5.99
C VAL A 10 1.64 5.17 4.67
N ILE A 11 0.40 4.70 4.71
CA ILE A 11 -0.30 4.09 3.57
C ILE A 11 -1.27 5.12 2.98
N ASN A 12 -1.14 5.40 1.69
CA ASN A 12 -2.07 6.23 0.92
C ASN A 12 -2.86 5.35 -0.06
N ILE A 13 -4.18 5.56 -0.11
CA ILE A 13 -5.08 4.75 -0.93
C ILE A 13 -6.06 5.67 -1.64
N ASP A 14 -6.01 5.62 -2.97
CA ASP A 14 -6.96 6.30 -3.84
C ASP A 14 -7.92 5.29 -4.47
N SER A 15 -9.20 5.65 -4.49
CA SER A 15 -10.25 4.80 -5.03
C SER A 15 -11.34 5.64 -5.70
N TYR A 16 -11.91 5.13 -6.79
CA TYR A 16 -13.06 5.73 -7.45
C TYR A 16 -14.28 4.81 -7.35
N LYS A 17 -15.46 5.36 -7.65
CA LYS A 17 -16.70 4.59 -7.75
C LYS A 17 -17.14 4.57 -9.19
N ASP A 18 -17.44 3.37 -9.67
CA ASP A 18 -17.97 3.13 -11.00
C ASP A 18 -19.47 3.53 -11.10
N GLU A 19 -20.04 3.54 -12.30
CA GLU A 19 -21.47 3.76 -12.56
C GLU A 19 -22.38 2.83 -11.73
N ASN A 20 -21.91 1.61 -11.46
CA ASN A 20 -22.60 0.62 -10.62
C ASN A 20 -22.40 0.84 -9.11
N LYS A 21 -21.84 1.99 -8.69
CA LYS A 21 -21.46 2.34 -7.30
C LYS A 21 -20.45 1.38 -6.65
N LYS A 22 -19.84 0.49 -7.44
CA LYS A 22 -18.76 -0.39 -6.97
C LYS A 22 -17.49 0.43 -6.76
N LYS A 23 -16.78 0.18 -5.65
CA LYS A 23 -15.49 0.84 -5.38
C LYS A 23 -14.38 0.11 -6.09
N HIS A 24 -13.56 0.85 -6.82
CA HIS A 24 -12.36 0.36 -7.50
C HIS A 24 -11.14 1.07 -6.94
N LEU A 25 -10.09 0.29 -6.67
CA LEU A 25 -8.80 0.82 -6.25
C LEU A 25 -8.11 1.46 -7.46
N THR A 26 -7.56 2.65 -7.30
CA THR A 26 -6.78 3.34 -8.33
C THR A 26 -5.30 3.30 -8.00
N LYS A 27 -4.98 3.58 -6.73
CA LYS A 27 -3.60 3.72 -6.27
C LYS A 27 -3.44 3.18 -4.86
N TYR A 28 -2.37 2.46 -4.64
CA TYR A 28 -1.94 2.01 -3.33
C TYR A 28 -0.46 2.33 -3.17
N GLU A 29 -0.16 3.27 -2.28
CA GLU A 29 1.21 3.70 -1.99
C GLU A 29 1.54 3.54 -0.51
N MET A 30 2.81 3.26 -0.24
CA MET A 30 3.37 3.10 1.10
C MET A 30 4.70 3.84 1.19
N LYS A 31 4.88 4.62 2.25
CA LYS A 31 6.18 5.22 2.58
C LYS A 31 6.95 4.30 3.51
N LEU A 32 7.97 3.62 2.99
CA LEU A 32 8.74 2.63 3.74
C LEU A 32 9.57 3.26 4.85
N GLU A 33 10.09 4.47 4.63
CA GLU A 33 10.89 5.27 5.57
C GLU A 33 10.28 5.43 6.98
N TYR A 34 8.95 5.38 7.10
CA TYR A 34 8.22 5.55 8.37
C TYR A 34 7.48 4.27 8.80
N CYS A 35 7.58 3.19 8.02
CA CYS A 35 6.92 1.94 8.33
C CYS A 35 7.64 1.23 9.49
N LEU A 36 6.87 0.76 10.47
CA LEU A 36 7.41 0.03 11.63
C LEU A 36 7.43 -1.48 11.43
N PHE A 37 7.02 -1.98 10.24
CA PHE A 37 6.89 -3.41 9.94
C PHE A 37 6.04 -4.19 10.97
N CYS A 38 5.08 -3.52 11.61
CA CYS A 38 4.28 -4.08 12.71
C CYS A 38 3.22 -5.11 12.29
N GLY A 39 2.85 -5.19 11.01
CA GLY A 39 1.88 -6.18 10.49
C GLY A 39 0.41 -5.87 10.68
N LEU A 40 0.06 -4.80 11.38
CA LEU A 40 -1.33 -4.41 11.62
C LEU A 40 -2.15 -4.22 10.32
N CYS A 41 -1.53 -3.74 9.24
CA CYS A 41 -2.20 -3.57 7.95
C CYS A 41 -2.57 -4.89 7.28
N VAL A 42 -1.81 -5.97 7.52
CA VAL A 42 -2.06 -7.31 7.00
C VAL A 42 -3.20 -7.96 7.80
N GLU A 43 -3.12 -7.92 9.12
CA GLU A 43 -4.13 -8.52 10.01
C GLU A 43 -5.50 -7.83 9.90
N SER A 44 -5.51 -6.50 9.77
CA SER A 44 -6.74 -5.73 9.62
C SER A 44 -7.40 -5.85 8.24
N CYS A 45 -6.76 -6.52 7.27
CA CYS A 45 -7.27 -6.60 5.91
C CYS A 45 -8.37 -7.68 5.79
N PRO A 46 -9.64 -7.31 5.57
CA PRO A 46 -10.74 -8.29 5.51
C PRO A 46 -10.65 -9.21 4.29
N SER A 47 -10.09 -8.72 3.18
CA SER A 47 -9.92 -9.47 1.94
C SER A 47 -8.57 -10.18 1.84
N LYS A 48 -7.70 -10.07 2.85
CA LYS A 48 -6.34 -10.64 2.85
C LYS A 48 -5.52 -10.27 1.59
N ALA A 49 -5.68 -9.04 1.12
CA ALA A 49 -5.01 -8.56 -0.10
C ALA A 49 -3.53 -8.22 0.11
N LEU A 50 -3.09 -8.07 1.36
CA LEU A 50 -1.71 -7.73 1.72
C LEU A 50 -1.06 -8.93 2.41
N LYS A 51 0.24 -9.13 2.14
CA LYS A 51 1.10 -10.08 2.85
C LYS A 51 2.47 -9.45 3.08
N PHE A 52 3.16 -9.87 4.13
CA PHE A 52 4.59 -9.62 4.21
C PHE A 52 5.32 -10.53 3.23
N THR A 53 6.30 -9.94 2.57
CA THR A 53 7.32 -10.68 1.83
C THR A 53 8.51 -10.95 2.76
N SER A 54 9.39 -11.85 2.34
CA SER A 54 10.68 -12.12 2.98
C SER A 54 11.80 -11.21 2.47
N ASP A 55 11.51 -10.25 1.59
CA ASP A 55 12.49 -9.28 1.11
C ASP A 55 12.91 -8.33 2.24
N PHE A 56 14.22 -8.27 2.50
CA PHE A 56 14.81 -7.45 3.56
C PHE A 56 15.83 -6.42 3.05
N GLU A 57 16.26 -6.52 1.78
CA GLU A 57 17.24 -5.63 1.16
C GLU A 57 16.56 -4.40 0.54
N LEU A 58 15.97 -3.55 1.39
CA LEU A 58 15.17 -2.37 0.97
C LEU A 58 15.92 -1.05 1.15
N SER A 59 17.25 -1.09 1.23
CA SER A 59 18.06 0.13 1.33
C SER A 59 18.01 0.92 0.03
N ALA A 60 17.91 2.24 0.14
CA ALA A 60 17.92 3.14 -1.00
C ALA A 60 18.81 4.36 -0.73
N TYR A 61 19.34 4.95 -1.80
CA TYR A 61 20.24 6.10 -1.71
C TYR A 61 19.48 7.43 -1.59
N SER A 62 18.26 7.50 -2.13
CA SER A 62 17.39 8.65 -2.01
C SER A 62 16.09 8.31 -1.30
N ARG A 63 15.51 9.31 -0.64
CA ARG A 63 14.22 9.18 0.05
C ARG A 63 13.09 8.85 -0.92
N ALA A 64 13.15 9.33 -2.16
CA ALA A 64 12.12 9.09 -3.18
C ALA A 64 12.00 7.60 -3.53
N GLU A 65 13.11 6.87 -3.53
CA GLU A 65 13.17 5.44 -3.81
C GLU A 65 12.58 4.57 -2.67
N THR A 66 12.38 5.14 -1.48
CA THR A 66 11.75 4.43 -0.35
C THR A 66 10.21 4.45 -0.39
N GLN A 67 9.62 5.11 -1.40
CA GLN A 67 8.18 5.09 -1.63
C GLN A 67 7.81 3.90 -2.52
N LEU A 68 6.99 3.01 -1.98
CA LEU A 68 6.53 1.81 -2.66
C LEU A 68 5.14 2.06 -3.24
N THR A 69 5.00 1.84 -4.55
CA THR A 69 3.71 1.72 -5.21
C THR A 69 3.37 0.23 -5.26
N LEU A 70 2.36 -0.21 -4.52
CA LEU A 70 1.93 -1.61 -4.49
C LEU A 70 0.83 -1.92 -5.50
N PHE A 71 0.13 -0.88 -5.95
CA PHE A 71 -0.85 -0.97 -7.01
C PHE A 71 -1.04 0.40 -7.65
N SER A 72 -1.00 0.45 -8.97
CA SER A 72 -1.42 1.60 -9.75
C SER A 72 -2.27 1.08 -10.91
N SER A 73 -3.45 1.65 -11.15
CA SER A 73 -4.30 1.25 -12.28
C SER A 73 -3.67 1.56 -13.65
N GLN A 74 -2.43 2.07 -13.69
CA GLN A 74 -1.65 2.32 -14.90
C GLN A 74 -0.61 1.23 -15.19
N GLU A 75 -0.45 0.21 -14.32
CA GLU A 75 0.61 -0.82 -14.41
C GLU A 75 0.20 -2.10 -15.19
N GLU A 76 -1.01 -2.18 -15.77
CA GLU A 76 -1.42 -3.32 -16.63
C GLU A 76 -0.91 -3.20 -18.09
N LEU A 77 0.08 -2.35 -18.37
CA LEU A 77 0.59 -2.09 -19.74
C LEU A 77 2.10 -2.31 -19.92
N GLU A 78 2.77 -3.01 -19.01
CA GLU A 78 4.14 -3.53 -19.21
C GLU A 78 4.20 -5.06 -19.09
#